data_AF-A0A7C6WJT5-F1
#
_entry.id   AF-A0A7C6WJT5-F1
#
_cell.length_a   1.000
_cell.length_b   1.000
_cell.length_c   1.000
_cell.angle_alpha   90.00
_cell.angle_beta   90.00
_cell.angle_gamma   90.00
#
_symmetry.space_group_name_H-M   'P 1'
#
loop_
_entity.id
_entity.type
_entity.pdbx_description
1 polymer ?
#
loop_
_entity_poly.entity_id
_entity_poly.type
_entity_poly.pdbx_seq_one_letter_code
_entity_poly.pdbx_strand_id
1 'polypeptide(L)' 'MKELVEIIAKSLVDHPDEVVVTETETDKAILVELRVASDDMGKVIGKQGRIAKSIR' A
#
# COMPACT_ATOMS: atom_id res chain seq x y z
N MET A 1 -9.10 4.85 5.63
CA MET A 1 -7.61 4.83 5.58
C MET A 1 -7.06 4.72 4.17
N LYS A 2 -7.86 4.20 3.23
CA LYS A 2 -7.52 4.00 1.82
C LYS A 2 -6.78 5.15 1.14
N GLU A 3 -7.31 6.36 1.21
CA GLU A 3 -6.80 7.49 0.44
C GLU A 3 -5.34 7.86 0.81
N LEU A 4 -5.02 7.82 2.11
CA LEU A 4 -3.64 8.04 2.57
C LEU A 4 -2.68 6.98 2.04
N VAL A 5 -3.07 5.70 2.13
CA VAL A 5 -2.26 4.57 1.64
C VAL A 5 -2.07 4.67 0.13
N GLU A 6 -3.11 5.06 -0.60
CA GLU A 6 -3.08 5.23 -2.05
C GLU A 6 -2.14 6.36 -2.47
N ILE A 7 -2.19 7.52 -1.81
CA ILE A 7 -1.30 8.66 -2.08
C ILE A 7 0.16 8.27 -1.81
N ILE A 8 0.43 7.65 -0.67
CA ILE A 8 1.79 7.21 -0.32
C ILE A 8 2.29 6.19 -1.32
N ALA A 9 1.51 5.14 -1.61
CA ALA A 9 1.91 4.10 -2.55
C ALA A 9 2.18 4.67 -3.94
N LYS A 10 1.29 5.52 -4.49
CA LYS A 10 1.49 6.16 -5.80
C LYS A 10 2.75 7.02 -5.87
N SER A 11 3.19 7.61 -4.75
CA SER A 11 4.43 8.40 -4.70
C SER A 11 5.72 7.56 -4.61
N LEU A 12 5.61 6.26 -4.31
CA LEU A 12 6.75 5.38 -4.06
C LEU A 12 7.10 4.47 -5.24
N VAL A 13 6.19 4.34 -6.21
CA VAL A 13 6.25 3.32 -7.27
C VAL A 13 6.50 3.96 -8.64
N ASP A 14 6.98 3.17 -9.60
CA ASP A 14 7.15 3.64 -10.99
C ASP A 14 5.84 3.52 -11.79
N HIS A 15 4.94 2.61 -11.39
CA HIS A 15 3.65 2.34 -12.04
C HIS A 15 2.48 2.78 -11.13
N PRO A 16 2.22 4.10 -10.97
CA PRO A 16 1.19 4.61 -10.07
C PRO A 16 -0.24 4.27 -10.52
N ASP A 17 -0.42 3.96 -11.80
CA ASP A 17 -1.67 3.50 -12.41
C ASP A 17 -2.03 2.05 -12.04
N GLU A 18 -1.03 1.23 -11.67
CA GLU A 18 -1.24 -0.14 -11.17
C GLU A 18 -1.46 -0.21 -9.66
N VAL A 19 -1.50 0.94 -8.97
CA VAL A 19 -1.79 1.00 -7.53
C VAL A 19 -3.28 0.87 -7.29
N VAL A 20 -3.68 -0.23 -6.64
CA VAL A 20 -5.06 -0.48 -6.24
C VAL A 20 -5.13 -0.69 -4.74
N VAL A 21 -5.92 0.14 -4.05
CA VAL A 21 -6.17 0.02 -2.61
C VAL A 21 -7.62 -0.38 -2.36
N THR A 22 -7.81 -1.51 -1.68
CA THR A 22 -9.11 -2.00 -1.23
C THR A 22 -9.20 -1.88 0.29
N GLU A 23 -10.25 -1.24 0.78
CA GLU A 23 -10.57 -1.13 2.20
C GLU A 23 -11.85 -1.93 2.47
N THR A 24 -11.75 -2.92 3.36
CA THR A 24 -12.86 -3.77 3.78
C THR A 24 -13.03 -3.63 5.28
N GLU A 25 -14.17 -3.11 5.69
CA GLU A 25 -14.52 -2.99 7.11
C GLU A 25 -15.17 -4.30 7.59
N THR A 26 -14.70 -4.78 8.74
CA THR A 26 -15.26 -5.93 9.45
C THR A 26 -15.63 -5.49 10.86
N ASP A 27 -16.45 -6.27 11.56
CA ASP A 27 -16.92 -5.94 12.92
C ASP A 27 -15.79 -5.69 13.95
N LYS A 28 -14.55 -6.09 13.65
CA LYS A 28 -13.41 -6.03 14.57
C LYS A 28 -12.22 -5.26 14.03
N ALA A 29 -12.16 -5.00 12.73
CA ALA A 29 -10.96 -4.45 12.09
C ALA A 29 -11.26 -3.86 10.70
N ILE A 30 -10.39 -2.96 10.28
CA ILE A 30 -10.32 -2.48 8.90
C ILE A 30 -9.18 -3.24 8.21
N LEU A 31 -9.50 -4.01 7.17
CA LEU A 31 -8.53 -4.65 6.30
C LEU A 31 -8.21 -3.72 5.13
N VAL A 32 -6.95 -3.35 4.98
CA VAL A 32 -6.47 -2.57 3.83
C VAL A 32 -5.56 -3.45 2.98
N GLU A 33 -5.99 -3.79 1.78
CA GLU A 33 -5.18 -4.48 0.78
C GLU A 33 -4.59 -3.47 -0.22
N LEU A 34 -3.27 -3.52 -0.42
CA LEU A 34 -2.55 -2.74 -1.42
C LEU A 34 -2.00 -3.70 -2.48
N ARG A 35 -2.44 -3.53 -3.73
CA ARG A 35 -1.89 -4.21 -4.91
C ARG A 35 -1.11 -3.20 -5.74
N VAL A 36 0.06 -3.61 -6.21
CA VAL A 36 0.98 -2.83 -7.05
C VAL A 36 1.63 -3.74 -8.08
N ALA A 37 2.28 -3.15 -9.09
CA ALA A 37 3.12 -3.88 -10.02
C ALA A 37 4.20 -4.70 -9.29
N SER A 38 4.51 -5.89 -9.82
CA SER A 38 5.49 -6.80 -9.22
C SER A 38 6.86 -6.15 -8.98
N ASP A 39 7.29 -5.30 -9.91
CA ASP A 39 8.59 -4.61 -9.84
C ASP A 39 8.62 -3.49 -8.79
N ASP A 40 7.46 -3.02 -8.34
CA ASP A 40 7.32 -1.96 -7.34
C ASP A 40 7.15 -2.49 -5.91
N MET A 41 6.93 -3.80 -5.74
CA MET A 41 6.78 -4.45 -4.44
C MET A 41 7.95 -4.14 -3.49
N GLY A 42 9.18 -4.13 -4.00
CA GLY A 42 10.37 -3.83 -3.20
C GLY A 42 10.37 -2.40 -2.63
N LYS A 43 9.85 -1.44 -3.39
CA LYS A 43 9.79 -0.03 -2.99
C LYS A 43 8.73 0.21 -1.92
N VAL A 44 7.58 -0.45 -2.05
CA VAL A 44 6.47 -0.36 -1.09
C VAL A 44 6.83 -1.04 0.24
N ILE A 45 7.48 -2.21 0.20
CA ILE A 45 7.93 -2.91 1.42
C ILE A 45 9.06 -2.11 2.08
N GLY A 46 10.01 -1.62 1.30
CA GLY A 46 11.22 -0.98 1.78
C GLY A 46 12.17 -1.96 2.48
N LYS A 47 13.39 -1.50 2.78
CA LYS A 47 14.40 -2.33 3.45
C LYS A 47 13.85 -2.88 4.79
N GLN A 48 13.86 -4.21 4.96
CA GLN A 48 13.33 -4.91 6.15
C GLN A 48 11.84 -4.64 6.46
N GLY A 49 11.06 -4.25 5.45
CA GLY A 49 9.65 -3.91 5.63
C GLY A 49 9.44 -2.57 6.32
N ARG A 50 10.46 -1.69 6.37
CA ARG A 50 10.40 -0.43 7.12
C ARG A 50 9.23 0.45 6.67
N ILE A 51 9.01 0.56 5.36
CA ILE A 51 7.97 1.45 4.80
C ILE A 51 6.59 0.85 5.11
N ALA A 52 6.35 -0.41 4.76
CA ALA A 52 5.09 -1.09 5.05
C ALA A 52 4.73 -1.10 6.55
N LYS A 53 5.73 -1.22 7.44
CA LYS A 53 5.52 -1.15 8.89
C LYS A 53 5.18 0.25 9.39
N SER A 54 5.66 1.31 8.73
CA SER A 54 5.40 2.70 9.12
C SER A 54 4.04 3.22 8.66
N ILE A 55 3.39 2.54 7.71
CA ILE A 55 2.04 2.90 7.22
C ILE A 55 0.94 2.45 8.21
N ARG A 56 1.21 1.46 9.07
CA ARG A 56 0.25 0.90 10.03
C ARG A 56 0.53 1.32 11.48
#